data_AF-A0A4Y2WC43-F1
#
_entry.id   AF-A0A4Y2WC43-F1
#
_cell.length_a   1.000
_cell.length_b   1.000
_cell.length_c   1.000
_cell.angle_alpha   90.00
_cell.angle_beta   90.00
_cell.angle_gamma   90.00
#
_symmetry.space_group_name_H-M   'P 1'
#
loop_
_entity.id
_entity.type
_entity.pdbx_description
1 polymer ?
#
loop_
_entity_poly.entity_id
_entity_poly.type
_entity_poly.pdbx_seq_one_letter_code
_entity_poly.pdbx_strand_id
1 'polypeptide(L)'
;MCNLITPSEDILKRIKDEPSETVFMLEHLTSDQKQLLLETLLDRSAAFSKSLKTIGCTDRVIPTFNFRSHNPIKTLPFEIPHAIQGTIKEELNELIEAGLIHRNISQ
;
A
#
# COMPACT_ATOMS: atom_id res chain seq x y z
N MET A 1 3.57 -23.58 -2.07
CA MET A 1 2.76 -22.79 -3.02
C MET A 1 2.70 -21.38 -2.46
N CYS A 2 3.27 -20.39 -3.15
CA CYS A 2 3.17 -18.99 -2.71
C CYS A 2 1.73 -18.54 -2.96
N ASN A 3 0.98 -18.31 -1.89
CA ASN A 3 -0.32 -17.69 -1.99
C ASN A 3 -0.08 -16.27 -2.55
N LEU A 4 -0.63 -16.00 -3.73
CA LEU A 4 -0.65 -14.64 -4.28
C LEU A 4 -1.37 -13.76 -3.25
N ILE A 5 -0.70 -12.70 -2.78
CA ILE A 5 -1.33 -11.70 -1.92
C ILE A 5 -2.23 -10.88 -2.84
N THR A 6 -3.46 -11.35 -3.02
CA THR A 6 -4.52 -10.55 -3.62
C THR A 6 -4.93 -9.49 -2.61
N PRO A 7 -4.95 -8.19 -2.96
CA PRO A 7 -5.46 -7.16 -2.07
C PRO A 7 -6.88 -7.49 -1.66
N SER A 8 -7.21 -7.27 -0.38
CA SER A 8 -8.58 -7.42 0.10
C SER A 8 -9.53 -6.48 -0.68
N GLU A 9 -10.79 -6.89 -0.83
CA GLU A 9 -11.85 -6.05 -1.39
C GLU A 9 -11.96 -4.70 -0.67
N ASP A 10 -11.62 -4.66 0.63
CA ASP A 10 -11.59 -3.43 1.44
C ASP A 10 -10.54 -2.42 0.96
N ILE A 11 -9.40 -2.90 0.45
CA ILE A 11 -8.34 -2.03 -0.09
C ILE A 11 -8.80 -1.46 -1.42
N LEU A 12 -9.39 -2.30 -2.28
CA LEU A 12 -9.96 -1.85 -3.56
C LEU A 12 -11.09 -0.84 -3.37
N LYS A 13 -11.88 -0.99 -2.31
CA LYS A 13 -12.93 -0.04 -1.94
C LYS A 13 -12.34 1.29 -1.47
N ARG A 14 -11.32 1.27 -0.59
CA ARG A 14 -10.62 2.48 -0.14
C ARG A 14 -9.99 3.27 -1.29
N ILE A 15 -9.44 2.60 -2.30
CA ILE A 15 -8.90 3.25 -3.51
C ILE A 15 -10.00 3.95 -4.32
N LYS A 16 -11.18 3.34 -4.43
CA LYS A 16 -12.33 3.92 -5.15
C LYS A 16 -13.01 5.07 -4.40
N ASP A 17 -12.97 5.04 -3.07
CA ASP A 17 -13.52 6.09 -2.20
C ASP A 17 -12.54 7.28 -1.98
N GLU A 18 -11.31 7.18 -2.50
CA GLU A 18 -10.24 8.17 -2.32
C GLU A 18 -10.45 9.53 -3.06
N PRO A 19 -11.02 9.60 -4.27
CA PRO A 19 -11.20 10.86 -4.99
C PRO A 19 -12.43 11.64 -4.49
N SER A 20 -12.20 12.60 -3.61
CA SER A 20 -13.17 13.65 -3.27
C SER A 20 -12.73 14.98 -3.90
N GLU A 21 -13.68 15.77 -4.43
CA GLU A 21 -13.43 17.08 -5.06
C GLU A 21 -12.63 18.05 -4.18
N THR A 22 -12.68 17.85 -2.86
CA THR A 22 -12.19 18.76 -1.82
C THR A 22 -10.68 18.76 -1.59
N VAL A 23 -9.89 17.90 -2.27
CA VAL A 23 -8.44 17.77 -1.97
C VAL A 23 -7.51 18.39 -3.00
N PHE A 24 -7.99 18.65 -4.21
CA PHE A 24 -7.16 19.31 -5.22
C PHE A 24 -7.29 20.84 -5.08
N MET A 25 -6.16 21.55 -4.99
CA MET A 25 -6.13 23.03 -5.05
C MET A 25 -6.43 23.49 -6.48
N LEU A 26 -7.71 23.38 -6.89
CA LEU A 26 -8.16 23.66 -8.25
C LEU A 26 -8.58 25.12 -8.43
N GLU A 27 -8.29 25.99 -7.48
CA GLU A 27 -8.77 27.39 -7.46
C GLU A 27 -8.38 28.17 -8.72
N HIS A 28 -7.26 27.79 -9.34
CA HIS A 28 -6.70 28.37 -10.57
C HIS A 28 -7.39 27.87 -11.85
N LEU A 29 -8.28 26.88 -11.76
CA LEU A 29 -8.99 26.30 -12.90
C LEU A 29 -10.40 26.89 -13.06
N THR A 30 -10.82 27.00 -14.31
CA THR A 30 -12.23 27.28 -14.65
C THR A 30 -13.14 26.10 -14.29
N SER A 31 -14.44 26.35 -14.20
CA SER A 31 -15.43 25.30 -13.87
C SER A 31 -15.34 24.10 -14.82
N ASP A 32 -15.23 24.36 -16.13
CA ASP A 32 -15.15 23.32 -17.15
C ASP A 32 -13.86 22.49 -17.02
N GLN A 33 -12.74 23.14 -16.69
CA GLN A 33 -11.46 22.46 -16.47
C GLN A 33 -11.47 21.61 -15.20
N LYS A 34 -12.10 22.09 -14.13
CA LYS A 34 -12.30 21.32 -12.88
C LYS A 34 -13.07 20.04 -13.17
N GLN A 35 -14.20 20.18 -13.87
CA GLN A 35 -15.07 19.06 -14.22
C GLN A 35 -14.32 18.00 -15.05
N LEU A 36 -13.63 18.43 -16.11
CA LEU A 36 -12.87 17.53 -16.97
C LEU A 36 -11.76 16.79 -16.23
N LEU A 37 -11.04 17.48 -15.33
CA LEU A 37 -9.99 16.86 -14.52
C LEU A 37 -10.57 15.82 -13.56
N LEU A 38 -11.66 16.14 -12.87
CA LEU A 38 -12.32 15.21 -11.96
C LEU A 38 -12.82 13.97 -12.69
N GLU A 39 -13.48 14.14 -13.84
CA GLU A 39 -13.92 13.05 -14.70
C GLU A 39 -12.75 12.15 -15.12
N THR A 40 -11.62 12.75 -15.51
CA THR A 40 -10.42 12.00 -15.91
C THR A 40 -9.82 11.21 -14.74
N LEU A 41 -9.73 11.81 -13.56
CA LEU A 41 -9.20 11.16 -12.36
C LEU A 41 -10.09 10.01 -11.89
N LEU A 42 -11.41 10.16 -12.01
CA LEU A 42 -12.38 9.11 -11.69
C LEU A 42 -12.32 7.96 -12.71
N ASP A 43 -12.32 8.27 -14.02
CA ASP A 43 -12.21 7.27 -15.11
C ASP A 43 -10.90 6.46 -15.03
N ARG A 44 -9.82 7.11 -14.57
CA ARG A 44 -8.49 6.51 -14.44
C ARG A 44 -8.06 6.31 -12.99
N SER A 45 -9.01 6.19 -12.07
CA SER A 45 -8.76 6.11 -10.62
C SER A 45 -7.79 4.99 -10.22
N ALA A 46 -7.71 3.89 -10.97
CA ALA A 46 -6.75 2.80 -10.72
C ALA A 46 -5.28 3.16 -11.04
N ALA A 47 -5.03 4.21 -11.84
CA ALA A 47 -3.70 4.66 -12.23
C ALA A 47 -3.18 5.82 -11.38
N PHE A 48 -4.06 6.45 -10.61
CA PHE A 48 -3.72 7.59 -9.77
C PHE A 48 -3.88 7.22 -8.31
N SER A 49 -3.02 7.81 -7.48
CA SER A 49 -3.14 7.73 -6.03
C SER A 49 -3.05 9.14 -5.48
N LYS A 50 -3.83 9.41 -4.42
CA LYS A 50 -3.87 10.69 -3.73
C LYS A 50 -2.75 10.84 -2.71
N SER A 51 -2.13 9.74 -2.26
CA SER A 51 -1.09 9.76 -1.26
C SER A 51 -0.03 8.70 -1.50
N LEU A 52 1.20 8.95 -1.05
CA LEU A 52 2.25 7.92 -1.04
C LEU A 52 1.89 6.69 -0.18
N LYS A 53 0.80 6.74 0.60
CA LYS A 53 0.30 5.63 1.40
C LYS A 53 -0.63 4.67 0.63
N THR A 54 -1.13 5.05 -0.55
CA THR A 54 -1.99 4.13 -1.32
C THR A 54 -1.15 2.98 -1.86
N ILE A 55 -1.59 1.75 -1.61
CA ILE A 55 -0.84 0.54 -1.98
C ILE A 55 -1.32 0.02 -3.34
N GLY A 56 -0.38 -0.15 -4.25
CA GLY A 56 -0.59 -0.82 -5.54
C GLY A 56 -0.33 -2.32 -5.45
N CYS A 57 -0.77 -3.07 -6.46
CA CYS A 57 -0.46 -4.48 -6.61
C CYS A 57 -0.27 -4.85 -8.09
N THR A 58 0.50 -5.91 -8.35
CA THR A 58 0.60 -6.51 -9.69
C THR A 58 0.96 -7.99 -9.57
N ASP A 59 0.39 -8.80 -10.45
CA ASP A 59 0.70 -10.22 -10.66
C ASP A 59 1.55 -10.45 -11.91
N ARG A 60 1.85 -9.40 -12.68
CA ARG A 60 2.65 -9.47 -13.92
C ARG A 60 4.07 -9.94 -13.68
N VAL A 61 4.60 -9.69 -12.48
CA VAL A 61 5.93 -10.11 -12.07
C VAL A 61 5.81 -10.74 -10.69
N ILE A 62 6.09 -12.04 -10.61
CA ILE A 62 6.23 -12.75 -9.34
C ILE A 62 7.73 -12.88 -9.08
N PRO A 63 8.29 -12.16 -8.09
CA PRO A 63 9.72 -12.23 -7.83
C PRO A 63 10.11 -13.62 -7.33
N THR A 64 11.10 -14.23 -7.98
CA THR A 64 11.72 -15.48 -7.54
C THR A 64 13.12 -15.18 -7.01
N PHE A 65 13.39 -15.59 -5.78
CA PHE A 65 14.71 -15.41 -5.16
C PHE A 65 15.50 -16.72 -5.22
N ASN A 66 16.68 -16.68 -5.83
CA ASN A 66 17.60 -17.83 -5.85
C ASN A 66 18.61 -17.69 -4.69
N PHE A 67 18.37 -18.43 -3.61
CA PHE A 67 19.22 -18.43 -2.43
C PHE A 67 20.51 -19.27 -2.60
N ARG A 68 20.72 -19.89 -3.77
CA ARG A 68 21.79 -20.86 -4.03
C ARG A 68 21.78 -21.95 -2.94
N SER A 69 22.97 -22.36 -2.48
CA SER A 69 23.16 -23.37 -1.43
C SER A 69 23.40 -22.75 -0.04
N HIS A 70 22.89 -21.54 0.23
CA HIS A 70 23.06 -20.91 1.54
C HIS A 70 22.03 -21.44 2.54
N ASN A 71 22.51 -21.80 3.73
CA ASN A 71 21.63 -22.15 4.84
C ASN A 71 20.93 -20.88 5.38
N PRO A 72 19.69 -20.99 5.88
CA PRO A 72 19.02 -19.88 6.55
C PRO A 72 19.85 -19.34 7.72
N ILE A 73 19.96 -18.03 7.82
CA ILE A 73 20.64 -17.35 8.93
C ILE A 73 19.58 -16.82 9.88
N LYS A 74 19.73 -17.11 11.18
CA LYS A 74 18.88 -16.55 12.24
C LYS A 74 19.72 -15.59 13.08
N THR A 75 19.27 -14.34 13.17
CA THR A 75 19.90 -13.30 13.99
C THR A 75 18.95 -12.86 15.09
N LEU A 76 19.49 -12.54 16.26
CA LEU A 76 18.71 -11.94 17.34
C LEU A 76 18.25 -10.53 16.93
N PRO A 77 17.00 -10.15 17.19
CA PRO A 77 16.53 -8.78 16.97
C PRO A 77 17.31 -7.79 17.84
N PHE A 78 17.50 -6.57 17.33
CA PHE A 78 17.98 -5.46 18.14
C PHE A 78 16.92 -4.99 19.13
N GLU A 79 17.35 -4.45 20.27
CA GLU A 79 16.44 -3.81 21.22
C GLU A 79 15.81 -2.56 20.60
N ILE A 80 14.49 -2.42 20.77
CA ILE A 80 13.75 -1.25 20.28
C ILE A 80 13.68 -0.21 21.40
N PRO A 81 14.15 1.04 21.18
CA PRO A 81 14.01 2.09 22.17
C PRO A 81 12.55 2.37 22.52
N HIS A 82 12.25 2.51 23.82
CA HIS A 82 10.89 2.75 24.30
C HIS A 82 10.24 4.00 23.67
N ALA A 83 11.04 5.03 23.38
CA ALA A 83 10.55 6.28 22.79
C ALA A 83 9.91 6.12 21.41
N ILE A 84 10.28 5.08 20.63
CA ILE A 84 9.79 4.86 19.27
C ILE A 84 8.86 3.65 19.15
N GLN A 85 8.66 2.92 20.25
CA GLN A 85 7.88 1.68 20.24
C GLN A 85 6.42 1.90 19.83
N GLY A 86 5.84 3.04 20.22
CA GLY A 86 4.48 3.44 19.82
C GLY A 86 4.35 3.59 18.30
N THR A 87 5.24 4.40 17.70
CA THR A 87 5.25 4.66 16.25
C THR A 87 5.48 3.38 15.44
N ILE A 88 6.44 2.54 15.85
CA ILE A 88 6.69 1.26 15.16
C ILE A 88 5.46 0.36 15.21
N LYS A 89 4.75 0.33 16.34
CA LYS A 89 3.53 -0.48 16.49
C LYS A 89 2.42 0.01 15.57
N GLU A 90 2.24 1.33 15.45
CA GLU A 90 1.25 1.93 14.56
C GLU A 90 1.55 1.61 13.09
N GLU A 91 2.77 1.87 12.63
CA GLU A 91 3.18 1.57 11.25
C GLU A 91 3.09 0.06 10.93
N LEU A 92 3.51 -0.80 11.87
CA LEU A 92 3.41 -2.24 11.70
C LEU A 92 1.95 -2.70 11.56
N ASN A 93 1.03 -2.11 12.33
CA ASN A 93 -0.40 -2.41 12.21
C ASN A 93 -0.96 -1.97 10.85
N GLU A 94 -0.60 -0.77 10.35
CA GLU A 94 -1.00 -0.32 9.01
C GLU A 94 -0.56 -1.32 7.93
N LEU A 95 0.67 -1.83 8.01
CA LEU A 95 1.21 -2.80 7.05
C LEU A 95 0.57 -4.20 7.16
N ILE A 96 0.19 -4.62 8.37
CA ILE A 96 -0.52 -5.88 8.61
C ILE A 96 -1.96 -5.79 8.07
N GLU A 97 -2.67 -4.71 8.37
CA GLU A 97 -4.03 -4.48 7.86
C GLU A 97 -4.06 -4.39 6.33
N ALA A 98 -3.01 -3.82 5.73
CA ALA A 98 -2.85 -3.78 4.28
C ALA A 98 -2.47 -5.13 3.65
N GLY A 99 -2.17 -6.16 4.44
CA GLY A 99 -1.73 -7.46 3.93
C GLY A 99 -0.31 -7.45 3.35
N LEU A 100 0.51 -6.44 3.65
CA LEU A 100 1.91 -6.41 3.22
C LEU A 100 2.80 -7.26 4.15
N ILE A 101 2.43 -7.38 5.42
CA ILE A 101 3.13 -8.18 6.42
C ILE A 101 2.16 -9.21 7.01
N HIS A 102 2.62 -10.46 7.10
CA HIS A 102 1.87 -11.55 7.74
C HIS A 102 2.73 -12.25 8.77
N ARG A 103 2.09 -12.76 9.83
CA ARG A 103 2.77 -13.66 10.77
C ARG A 103 3.13 -14.94 10.04
N ASN A 104 4.43 -15.20 9.97
CA ASN A 104 4.93 -16.46 9.46
C ASN A 104 4.98 -17.47 10.62
N ILE A 105 4.11 -18.48 10.58
CA ILE A 105 4.11 -19.59 11.52
C ILE A 105 4.88 -20.75 10.88
N SER A 106 6.17 -20.55 10.61
CA SER A 106 7.04 -21.69 10.27
C SER A 106 7.45 -22.36 11.57
N GLN A 107 6.96 -23.59 11.78
CA GLN A 107 7.44 -24.52 12.81
C GLN A 107 8.89 -24.91 12.55
#